data_AF-A0A7C1LDC8-F1
#
_entry.id   AF-A0A7C1LDC8-F1
#
_cell.length_a   1.000
_cell.length_b   1.000
_cell.length_c   1.000
_cell.angle_alpha   90.00
_cell.angle_beta   90.00
_cell.angle_gamma   90.00
#
_symmetry.space_group_name_H-M   'P 1'
#
loop_
_entity.id
_entity.type
_entity.pdbx_description
1 polymer ?
#
loop_
_entity_poly.entity_id
_entity_poly.type
_entity_poly.pdbx_seq_one_letter_code
_entity_poly.pdbx_strand_id
1 'polypeptide(L)'
;MKNFLFIGIVILALSACVSKKSVIRKDFNNQLSSTFYKNQFTGVLVIDAATKDTIYNHDSHKYFIPASNTKIFTLFTALNLLPEEIPALKYIYTSDTLYFEGTGDPSFLHPYIKDSTALKFLKNQKNIVYATGNFEDEKYGPGWAWDDYQWYYSPEKSILPIHGNVVMAYKNNALQVSPTYFKDSVLELTNKRNRNEFSNVFYYSPQSRDTLETPFITSALTTKSILENILKTKVGITASMPLGQKQTLYGVPSDSLYKRMMHESDNFIAEQLLLISSSQLNDILNSKAIRVHILENELGDLKQEPRWVDGSGLSRYNLFTPQNMVAVLDKLHSQIPQERLFAIFPAGGVSGTLENRFAGEEQPYIYAKSGSLSNNYCLSGYLVTNSGKTLIFSFMINHFRESVSEERFRLEQMLQTLRDKY
;
A
#
# COMPACT_ATOMS: atom_id res chain seq x y z
N MET A 1 -61.54 -20.61 -32.35
CA MET A 1 -60.16 -21.11 -32.09
C MET A 1 -59.04 -20.17 -32.55
N LYS A 2 -59.29 -18.89 -32.90
CA LYS A 2 -58.23 -17.93 -33.27
C LYS A 2 -57.80 -16.94 -32.16
N ASN A 3 -58.57 -16.82 -31.07
CA ASN A 3 -58.26 -15.91 -29.96
C ASN A 3 -57.41 -16.53 -28.82
N PHE A 4 -57.25 -17.86 -28.79
CA PHE A 4 -56.38 -18.51 -27.79
C PHE A 4 -54.91 -18.54 -28.20
N LEU A 5 -54.60 -18.41 -29.50
CA LEU A 5 -53.21 -18.39 -29.98
C LEU A 5 -52.52 -17.04 -29.72
N PHE A 6 -53.27 -15.94 -29.70
CA PHE A 6 -52.70 -14.59 -29.48
C PHE A 6 -52.37 -14.33 -28.00
N ILE A 7 -53.17 -14.89 -27.08
CA ILE A 7 -52.92 -14.80 -25.63
C ILE A 7 -51.72 -15.70 -25.23
N GLY A 8 -51.53 -16.84 -25.89
CA GLY A 8 -50.35 -17.70 -25.69
C GLY A 8 -49.03 -17.04 -26.12
N ILE A 9 -49.05 -16.24 -27.19
CA ILE A 9 -47.84 -15.57 -27.72
C ILE A 9 -47.46 -14.34 -26.88
N VAL A 10 -48.42 -13.62 -26.30
CA VAL A 10 -48.14 -12.50 -25.37
C VAL A 10 -47.64 -13.00 -24.01
N ILE A 11 -48.07 -14.18 -23.56
CA ILE A 11 -47.54 -14.81 -22.33
C ILE A 11 -46.13 -15.38 -22.55
N LEU A 12 -45.79 -15.85 -23.76
CA LEU A 12 -44.44 -16.29 -24.12
C LEU A 12 -43.44 -15.14 -24.36
N ALA A 13 -43.91 -13.92 -24.65
CA ALA A 13 -43.08 -12.72 -24.72
C ALA A 13 -42.77 -12.08 -23.35
N LEU A 14 -43.49 -12.48 -22.29
CA LEU A 14 -43.26 -12.07 -20.90
C LEU A 14 -42.40 -13.08 -20.11
N SER A 15 -42.02 -14.20 -20.72
CA SER A 15 -41.05 -15.15 -20.16
C SER A 15 -39.64 -14.57 -20.16
N ALA A 16 -39.35 -13.85 -19.08
CA ALA A 16 -38.08 -13.85 -18.37
C ALA A 16 -36.81 -13.48 -19.15
N CYS A 17 -36.67 -12.19 -19.50
CA CYS A 17 -35.34 -11.57 -19.42
C CYS A 17 -34.98 -11.44 -17.93
N VAL A 18 -34.43 -12.50 -17.33
CA VAL A 18 -33.82 -12.40 -16.00
C VAL A 18 -32.69 -11.38 -16.11
N SER A 19 -32.77 -10.29 -15.34
CA SER A 19 -31.73 -9.26 -15.40
C SER A 19 -30.38 -9.86 -15.00
N LYS A 20 -29.29 -9.45 -15.67
CA LYS A 20 -27.91 -9.88 -15.35
C LYS A 20 -27.62 -9.72 -13.84
N LYS A 21 -28.08 -8.62 -13.24
CA LYS A 21 -28.02 -8.36 -11.79
C LYS A 21 -28.73 -9.43 -10.96
N SER A 22 -29.91 -9.89 -11.38
CA SER A 22 -30.65 -10.95 -10.69
C SER A 22 -29.91 -12.30 -10.74
N VAL A 23 -29.23 -12.61 -11.85
CA VAL A 23 -28.42 -13.84 -11.97
C VAL A 23 -27.23 -13.79 -11.01
N ILE A 24 -26.46 -12.71 -11.05
CA ILE A 24 -25.31 -12.48 -10.16
C ILE A 24 -25.74 -12.52 -8.70
N ARG A 25 -26.83 -11.83 -8.34
CA ARG A 25 -27.35 -11.80 -6.98
C ARG A 25 -27.73 -13.20 -6.48
N LYS A 26 -28.37 -14.01 -7.32
CA LYS A 26 -28.74 -15.39 -6.97
C LYS A 26 -27.48 -16.24 -6.72
N ASP A 27 -26.50 -16.17 -7.62
CA ASP A 27 -25.27 -16.94 -7.51
C ASP A 27 -24.47 -16.56 -6.25
N PHE A 28 -24.30 -15.26 -6.01
CA PHE A 28 -23.58 -14.76 -4.84
C PHE A 28 -24.29 -15.13 -3.53
N ASN A 29 -25.61 -14.96 -3.46
CA ASN A 29 -26.38 -15.34 -2.28
C ASN A 29 -26.26 -16.84 -1.99
N ASN A 30 -26.31 -17.70 -3.02
CA ASN A 30 -26.13 -19.13 -2.84
C ASN A 30 -24.74 -19.46 -2.28
N GLN A 31 -23.69 -18.84 -2.82
CA GLN A 31 -22.32 -19.05 -2.30
C GLN A 31 -22.18 -18.56 -0.86
N LEU A 32 -22.58 -17.32 -0.57
CA LEU A 32 -22.45 -16.70 0.76
C LEU A 32 -23.37 -17.34 1.83
N SER A 33 -24.42 -18.04 1.43
CA SER A 33 -25.27 -18.83 2.34
C SER A 33 -24.72 -20.23 2.66
N SER A 34 -23.64 -20.66 1.99
CA SER A 34 -23.08 -22.00 2.20
C SER A 34 -22.48 -22.14 3.60
N THR A 35 -22.35 -23.39 4.06
CA THR A 35 -21.75 -23.72 5.37
C THR A 35 -20.33 -23.16 5.54
N PHE A 36 -19.62 -22.93 4.43
CA PHE A 36 -18.30 -22.32 4.40
C PHE A 36 -18.29 -20.89 4.97
N TYR A 37 -19.29 -20.06 4.65
CA TYR A 37 -19.38 -18.67 5.12
C TYR A 37 -20.07 -18.50 6.48
N LYS A 38 -20.63 -19.58 7.04
CA LYS A 38 -21.47 -19.53 8.25
C LYS A 38 -20.77 -18.93 9.48
N ASN A 39 -19.46 -19.16 9.64
CA ASN A 39 -18.69 -18.77 10.82
C ASN A 39 -17.65 -17.69 10.52
N GLN A 40 -17.91 -16.86 9.51
CA GLN A 40 -17.05 -15.76 9.12
C GLN A 40 -17.86 -14.52 8.78
N PHE A 41 -17.21 -13.36 8.77
CA PHE A 41 -17.85 -12.10 8.49
C PHE A 41 -17.47 -11.63 7.10
N THR A 42 -18.45 -11.47 6.21
CA THR A 42 -18.22 -11.15 4.80
C THR A 42 -18.97 -9.89 4.41
N GLY A 43 -18.28 -8.95 3.78
CA GLY A 43 -18.85 -7.73 3.21
C GLY A 43 -18.51 -7.65 1.73
N VAL A 44 -19.51 -7.38 0.90
CA VAL A 44 -19.36 -7.26 -0.56
C VAL A 44 -20.11 -6.04 -1.06
N LEU A 45 -19.44 -5.24 -1.88
CA LEU A 45 -20.09 -4.21 -2.70
C LEU A 45 -19.52 -4.25 -4.12
N VAL A 46 -20.41 -4.21 -5.11
CA VAL A 46 -20.05 -4.16 -6.53
C VAL A 46 -20.94 -3.14 -7.23
N ILE A 47 -20.33 -2.21 -7.96
CA ILE A 47 -21.02 -1.20 -8.78
C ILE A 47 -20.49 -1.19 -10.22
N ASP A 48 -21.32 -0.76 -11.16
CA ASP A 48 -20.91 -0.41 -12.53
C ASP A 48 -20.28 0.99 -12.52
N ALA A 49 -19.05 1.12 -12.99
CA ALA A 49 -18.27 2.35 -12.86
C ALA A 49 -18.84 3.52 -13.67
N ALA A 50 -19.55 3.24 -14.78
CA ALA A 50 -20.11 4.25 -15.66
C ALA A 50 -21.48 4.74 -15.16
N THR A 51 -22.36 3.80 -14.83
CA THR A 51 -23.75 4.11 -14.43
C THR A 51 -23.90 4.38 -12.94
N LYS A 52 -22.89 4.01 -12.13
CA LYS A 52 -22.93 4.01 -10.65
C LYS A 52 -24.01 3.09 -10.06
N ASP A 53 -24.59 2.22 -10.89
CA ASP A 53 -25.59 1.26 -10.48
C ASP A 53 -25.00 0.21 -9.54
N THR A 54 -25.67 -0.05 -8.42
CA THR A 54 -25.33 -1.18 -7.56
C THR A 54 -25.71 -2.50 -8.23
N ILE A 55 -24.72 -3.39 -8.37
CA ILE A 55 -24.88 -4.75 -8.93
C ILE A 55 -25.12 -5.74 -7.81
N TYR A 56 -24.32 -5.66 -6.74
CA TYR A 56 -24.44 -6.51 -5.56
C TYR A 56 -24.07 -5.75 -4.29
N ASN A 57 -24.76 -6.04 -3.19
CA ASN A 57 -24.52 -5.45 -1.89
C ASN A 57 -24.86 -6.47 -0.79
N HIS A 58 -23.87 -6.78 0.06
CA HIS A 58 -24.01 -7.62 1.23
C HIS A 58 -23.15 -7.02 2.34
N ASP A 59 -23.77 -6.62 3.46
CA ASP A 59 -23.08 -6.05 4.64
C ASP A 59 -22.05 -4.94 4.34
N SER A 60 -22.26 -4.20 3.25
CA SER A 60 -21.28 -3.20 2.76
C SER A 60 -21.11 -1.98 3.65
N HIS A 61 -21.99 -1.79 4.63
CA HIS A 61 -21.98 -0.71 5.63
C HIS A 61 -21.35 -1.15 6.96
N LYS A 62 -20.86 -2.40 7.05
CA LYS A 62 -20.23 -2.92 8.27
C LYS A 62 -18.72 -2.68 8.21
N TYR A 63 -18.11 -2.50 9.38
CA TYR A 63 -16.66 -2.34 9.50
C TYR A 63 -15.93 -3.68 9.49
N PHE A 64 -14.80 -3.70 8.81
CA PHE A 64 -13.88 -4.81 8.68
C PHE A 64 -12.45 -4.31 8.92
N ILE A 65 -11.58 -5.20 9.38
CA ILE A 65 -10.13 -5.02 9.31
C ILE A 65 -9.72 -5.15 7.83
N PRO A 66 -9.21 -4.09 7.18
CA PRO A 66 -8.97 -4.07 5.74
C PRO A 66 -7.66 -4.74 5.32
N ALA A 67 -6.75 -5.00 6.26
CA ALA A 67 -5.35 -5.31 5.96
C ALA A 67 -4.78 -4.31 4.93
N SER A 68 -3.96 -4.75 3.98
CA SER A 68 -3.35 -3.87 2.98
C SER A 68 -4.29 -3.16 2.00
N ASN A 69 -5.62 -3.37 2.05
CA ASN A 69 -6.55 -2.51 1.31
C ASN A 69 -6.55 -1.08 1.85
N THR A 70 -6.07 -0.83 3.08
CA THR A 70 -5.77 0.52 3.60
C THR A 70 -4.89 1.33 2.63
N LYS A 71 -3.99 0.68 1.89
CA LYS A 71 -3.10 1.34 0.93
C LYS A 71 -3.85 2.03 -0.21
N ILE A 72 -5.12 1.68 -0.47
CA ILE A 72 -5.97 2.41 -1.43
C ILE A 72 -6.21 3.86 -0.95
N PHE A 73 -6.40 4.06 0.36
CA PHE A 73 -6.57 5.38 0.96
C PHE A 73 -5.25 6.15 0.95
N THR A 74 -4.15 5.48 1.31
CA THR A 74 -2.80 6.06 1.21
C THR A 74 -2.47 6.49 -0.22
N LEU A 75 -2.79 5.65 -1.22
CA LEU A 75 -2.63 5.97 -2.64
C LEU A 75 -3.46 7.20 -3.02
N PHE A 76 -4.73 7.24 -2.60
CA PHE A 76 -5.61 8.38 -2.86
C PHE A 76 -5.03 9.67 -2.27
N THR A 77 -4.59 9.65 -1.01
CA THR A 77 -3.94 10.80 -0.37
C THR A 77 -2.70 11.25 -1.13
N ALA A 78 -1.83 10.31 -1.50
CA ALA A 78 -0.59 10.64 -2.18
C ALA A 78 -0.83 11.18 -3.60
N LEU A 79 -1.81 10.66 -4.34
CA LEU A 79 -2.18 11.16 -5.68
C LEU A 79 -2.80 12.56 -5.65
N ASN A 80 -3.47 12.94 -4.56
CA ASN A 80 -4.07 14.28 -4.44
C ASN A 80 -3.07 15.34 -3.98
N LEU A 81 -2.02 14.95 -3.23
CA LEU A 81 -1.12 15.90 -2.57
C LEU A 81 0.31 15.93 -3.10
N LEU A 82 0.82 14.83 -3.64
CA LEU A 82 2.21 14.77 -4.08
C LEU A 82 2.39 15.30 -5.51
N PRO A 83 3.51 16.00 -5.79
CA PRO A 83 3.89 16.36 -7.15
C PRO A 83 4.30 15.13 -7.99
N GLU A 84 4.55 15.35 -9.29
CA GLU A 84 4.96 14.30 -10.23
C GLU A 84 6.28 13.63 -9.84
N GLU A 85 7.20 14.36 -9.22
CA GLU A 85 8.46 13.85 -8.70
C GLU A 85 8.47 13.96 -7.17
N ILE A 86 9.00 12.94 -6.49
CA ILE A 86 9.04 12.90 -5.03
C ILE A 86 9.99 14.00 -4.52
N PRO A 87 9.56 14.88 -3.60
CA PRO A 87 10.47 15.79 -2.95
C PRO A 87 11.40 14.96 -2.05
N ALA A 88 12.66 14.79 -2.46
CA ALA A 88 13.62 13.93 -1.77
C ALA A 88 14.24 14.63 -0.54
N LEU A 89 14.57 15.92 -0.66
CA LEU A 89 15.13 16.75 0.41
C LEU A 89 14.58 18.17 0.37
N LYS A 90 14.51 18.81 1.54
CA LYS A 90 14.43 20.28 1.66
C LYS A 90 15.79 20.81 2.11
N TYR A 91 16.25 21.92 1.55
CA TYR A 91 17.58 22.44 1.85
C TYR A 91 17.70 23.98 1.77
N ILE A 92 18.70 24.53 2.42
CA ILE A 92 19.07 25.95 2.39
C ILE A 92 20.59 26.10 2.53
N TYR A 93 21.15 27.08 1.84
CA TYR A 93 22.56 27.45 1.98
C TYR A 93 22.73 28.61 2.96
N THR A 94 23.66 28.45 3.89
CA THR A 94 24.09 29.52 4.81
C THR A 94 25.61 29.61 4.70
N SER A 95 26.11 30.69 4.10
CA SER A 95 27.53 30.84 3.74
C SER A 95 28.02 29.67 2.88
N ASP A 96 29.01 28.88 3.34
CA ASP A 96 29.55 27.72 2.64
C ASP A 96 29.02 26.38 3.16
N THR A 97 27.89 26.40 3.87
CA THR A 97 27.27 25.22 4.48
C THR A 97 25.86 24.98 3.94
N LEU A 98 25.62 23.75 3.47
CA LEU A 98 24.29 23.26 3.13
C LEU A 98 23.62 22.68 4.38
N TYR A 99 22.48 23.24 4.76
CA TYR A 99 21.56 22.63 5.72
C TYR A 99 20.48 21.91 4.95
N PHE A 100 20.18 20.67 5.33
CA PHE A 100 19.13 19.88 4.67
C PHE A 100 18.35 19.04 5.68
N GLU A 101 17.10 18.75 5.36
CA GLU A 101 16.22 17.84 6.09
C GLU A 101 15.59 16.84 5.13
N GLY A 102 15.29 15.66 5.65
CA GLY A 102 14.54 14.65 4.91
C GLY A 102 13.04 14.95 4.91
N THR A 103 12.36 14.49 3.87
CA THR A 103 10.92 14.67 3.65
C THR A 103 10.11 13.41 3.93
N GLY A 104 10.76 12.36 4.43
CA GLY A 104 10.19 11.00 4.50
C GLY A 104 10.38 10.16 3.23
N ASP A 105 11.06 10.66 2.19
CA ASP A 105 11.24 9.92 0.93
C ASP A 105 11.88 8.52 1.13
N PRO A 106 11.15 7.42 0.86
CA PRO A 106 11.65 6.06 1.03
C PRO A 106 12.56 5.60 -0.12
N SER A 107 12.68 6.37 -1.20
CA SER A 107 13.37 5.95 -2.43
C SER A 107 14.91 5.97 -2.31
N PHE A 108 15.44 6.77 -1.36
CA PHE A 108 16.86 7.04 -1.25
C PHE A 108 17.69 5.78 -0.98
N LEU A 109 18.45 5.36 -1.99
CA LEU A 109 19.22 4.11 -2.05
C LEU A 109 18.40 2.85 -1.74
N HIS A 110 17.08 2.91 -1.89
CA HIS A 110 16.17 1.79 -1.63
C HIS A 110 16.61 0.53 -2.41
N PRO A 111 16.57 -0.68 -1.84
CA PRO A 111 17.07 -1.88 -2.50
C PRO A 111 16.46 -2.16 -3.89
N TYR A 112 15.21 -1.72 -4.10
CA TYR A 112 14.45 -1.96 -5.33
C TYR A 112 14.30 -0.71 -6.22
N ILE A 113 14.25 0.49 -5.64
CA ILE A 113 14.02 1.75 -6.38
C ILE A 113 15.36 2.43 -6.72
N LYS A 114 16.34 2.31 -5.81
CA LYS A 114 17.74 2.69 -6.00
C LYS A 114 17.93 4.16 -6.40
N ASP A 115 17.08 5.05 -5.90
CA ASP A 115 17.29 6.48 -6.17
C ASP A 115 18.63 6.93 -5.57
N SER A 116 19.40 7.65 -6.37
CA SER A 116 20.72 8.16 -5.99
C SER A 116 20.79 9.68 -6.07
N THR A 117 19.66 10.36 -6.25
CA THR A 117 19.59 11.80 -6.46
C THR A 117 20.11 12.56 -5.25
N ALA A 118 19.62 12.23 -4.04
CA ALA A 118 20.15 12.79 -2.80
C ALA A 118 21.64 12.48 -2.58
N LEU A 119 22.12 11.27 -2.94
CA LEU A 119 23.53 10.92 -2.84
C LEU A 119 24.40 11.84 -3.70
N LYS A 120 24.04 11.98 -4.98
CA LYS A 120 24.77 12.80 -5.96
C LYS A 120 24.76 14.26 -5.54
N PHE A 121 23.61 14.77 -5.08
CA PHE A 121 23.46 16.14 -4.61
C PHE A 121 24.36 16.42 -3.40
N LEU A 122 24.31 15.57 -2.36
CA LEU A 122 25.06 15.76 -1.12
C LEU A 122 26.57 15.57 -1.30
N LYS A 123 27.01 14.68 -2.21
CA LYS A 123 28.44 14.47 -2.51
C LYS A 123 29.14 15.71 -3.08
N ASN A 124 28.39 16.60 -3.72
CA ASN A 124 28.94 17.80 -4.35
C ASN A 124 29.05 19.00 -3.40
N GLN A 125 28.83 18.79 -2.10
CA GLN A 125 28.75 19.85 -1.10
C GLN A 125 29.98 19.84 -0.22
N LYS A 126 30.48 21.04 0.14
CA LYS A 126 31.68 21.19 0.96
C LYS A 126 31.41 20.89 2.44
N ASN A 127 30.40 21.55 3.01
CA ASN A 127 29.96 21.35 4.39
C ASN A 127 28.46 21.04 4.39
N ILE A 128 28.05 19.99 5.09
CA ILE A 128 26.65 19.56 5.16
C ILE A 128 26.20 19.36 6.60
N VAL A 129 24.97 19.79 6.89
CA VAL A 129 24.33 19.67 8.19
C VAL A 129 22.93 19.10 8.02
N TYR A 130 22.67 17.96 8.66
CA TYR A 130 21.38 17.29 8.67
C TYR A 130 20.50 17.84 9.80
N ALA A 131 19.36 18.43 9.45
CA ALA A 131 18.35 18.90 10.39
C ALA A 131 17.30 17.83 10.66
N THR A 132 16.90 17.66 11.93
CA THR A 132 16.06 16.53 12.36
C THR A 132 14.79 16.91 13.13
N GLY A 133 14.41 18.18 13.15
CA GLY A 133 13.30 18.69 13.96
C GLY A 133 11.93 18.65 13.29
N ASN A 134 11.82 18.15 12.06
CA ASN A 134 10.57 18.15 11.30
C ASN A 134 9.75 16.86 11.47
N PHE A 135 10.05 16.01 12.45
CA PHE A 135 9.32 14.76 12.68
C PHE A 135 8.41 14.84 13.90
N GLU A 136 7.10 14.77 13.67
CA GLU A 136 6.08 14.76 14.70
C GLU A 136 5.20 13.51 14.54
N ASP A 137 5.84 12.35 14.54
CA ASP A 137 5.18 11.05 14.43
C ASP A 137 5.88 10.02 15.34
N GLU A 138 5.25 8.85 15.45
CA GLU A 138 5.80 7.67 16.09
C GLU A 138 6.56 6.81 15.09
N LYS A 139 7.51 6.01 15.59
CA LYS A 139 8.31 5.10 14.75
C LYS A 139 7.49 3.96 14.14
N TYR A 140 6.48 3.49 14.88
CA TYR A 140 5.60 2.39 14.46
C TYR A 140 4.14 2.86 14.41
N GLY A 141 3.30 2.13 13.68
CA GLY A 141 1.87 2.36 13.66
C GLY A 141 1.18 1.85 14.96
N PRO A 142 0.03 2.43 15.35
CA PRO A 142 -0.71 1.95 16.51
C PRO A 142 -1.11 0.47 16.36
N GLY A 143 -0.83 -0.36 17.37
CA GLY A 143 -1.23 -1.77 17.38
C GLY A 143 -0.43 -2.70 16.46
N TRP A 144 0.70 -2.22 15.92
CA TRP A 144 1.70 -3.10 15.31
C TRP A 144 2.25 -4.07 16.38
N ALA A 145 2.48 -5.33 16.01
CA ALA A 145 2.92 -6.33 16.98
C ALA A 145 4.39 -6.08 17.36
N TRP A 146 4.69 -6.19 18.65
CA TRP A 146 6.02 -5.85 19.17
C TRP A 146 7.12 -6.75 18.58
N ASP A 147 6.78 -7.98 18.19
CA ASP A 147 7.68 -9.00 17.64
C ASP A 147 7.87 -8.90 16.11
N ASP A 148 7.18 -7.97 15.45
CA ASP A 148 7.31 -7.73 14.01
C ASP A 148 8.60 -6.99 13.62
N TYR A 149 9.30 -6.37 14.57
CA TYR A 149 10.46 -5.47 14.37
C TYR A 149 11.60 -6.03 13.50
N GLN A 150 11.66 -7.36 13.34
CA GLN A 150 12.71 -8.08 12.65
C GLN A 150 12.32 -8.46 11.22
N TRP A 151 11.07 -8.26 10.82
CA TRP A 151 10.55 -8.65 9.52
C TRP A 151 10.50 -7.46 8.56
N TYR A 152 10.82 -7.72 7.30
CA TYR A 152 10.93 -6.71 6.22
C TYR A 152 9.69 -5.79 6.08
N TYR A 153 8.52 -6.22 6.56
CA TYR A 153 7.27 -5.47 6.46
C TYR A 153 7.03 -4.51 7.63
N SER A 154 7.93 -4.43 8.62
CA SER A 154 7.83 -3.55 9.79
C SER A 154 9.05 -2.60 10.02
N PRO A 155 9.64 -1.94 8.99
CA PRO A 155 10.64 -0.91 9.25
C PRO A 155 10.06 0.32 9.97
N GLU A 156 10.89 0.95 10.82
CA GLU A 156 10.54 2.19 11.51
C GLU A 156 10.34 3.33 10.49
N LYS A 157 9.26 4.09 10.63
CA LYS A 157 9.11 5.41 10.00
C LYS A 157 10.28 6.31 10.40
N SER A 158 10.79 7.09 9.46
CA SER A 158 11.90 8.03 9.72
C SER A 158 11.91 9.23 8.77
N ILE A 159 12.61 10.29 9.18
CA ILE A 159 12.77 11.56 8.45
C ILE A 159 13.48 11.38 7.11
N LEU A 160 14.59 10.64 7.12
CA LEU A 160 15.43 10.41 5.96
C LEU A 160 15.71 8.90 5.88
N PRO A 161 14.79 8.14 5.28
CA PRO A 161 15.04 6.73 5.00
C PRO A 161 16.29 6.59 4.13
N ILE A 162 17.15 5.64 4.47
CA ILE A 162 18.27 5.25 3.61
C ILE A 162 18.21 3.74 3.47
N HIS A 163 18.25 3.25 2.24
CA HIS A 163 18.09 1.82 1.94
C HIS A 163 16.78 1.23 2.49
N GLY A 164 15.68 1.99 2.48
CA GLY A 164 14.38 1.50 2.98
C GLY A 164 14.34 1.20 4.48
N ASN A 165 15.30 1.71 5.25
CA ASN A 165 15.50 1.36 6.67
C ASN A 165 15.73 -0.14 6.94
N VAL A 166 16.27 -0.85 5.96
CA VAL A 166 16.56 -2.29 6.06
C VAL A 166 18.04 -2.58 5.80
N VAL A 167 18.52 -3.65 6.42
CA VAL A 167 19.77 -4.31 6.10
C VAL A 167 19.46 -5.52 5.23
N MET A 168 20.02 -5.54 4.03
CA MET A 168 20.05 -6.66 3.12
C MET A 168 21.29 -7.51 3.42
N ALA A 169 21.09 -8.76 3.82
CA ALA A 169 22.15 -9.76 4.00
C ALA A 169 21.92 -10.94 3.07
N TYR A 170 22.90 -11.31 2.25
CA TYR A 170 22.78 -12.39 1.28
C TYR A 170 24.13 -13.04 0.97
N LYS A 171 24.11 -14.27 0.46
CA LYS A 171 25.31 -15.01 0.07
C LYS A 171 25.36 -15.25 -1.43
N ASN A 172 26.44 -14.75 -2.03
CA ASN A 172 26.94 -15.26 -3.32
C ASN A 172 28.10 -16.21 -3.04
N ASN A 173 29.34 -15.68 -2.98
CA ASN A 173 30.53 -16.44 -2.55
C ASN A 173 30.88 -16.21 -1.07
N ALA A 174 30.61 -15.00 -0.58
CA ALA A 174 30.79 -14.59 0.80
C ALA A 174 29.61 -13.71 1.21
N LEU A 175 29.35 -13.60 2.51
CA LEU A 175 28.28 -12.76 3.04
C LEU A 175 28.44 -11.31 2.55
N GLN A 176 27.40 -10.80 1.89
CA GLN A 176 27.27 -9.42 1.47
C GLN A 176 26.25 -8.72 2.36
N VAL A 177 26.54 -7.46 2.69
CA VAL A 177 25.70 -6.63 3.56
C VAL A 177 25.52 -5.25 2.92
N SER A 178 24.27 -4.80 2.82
CA SER A 178 23.91 -3.44 2.39
C SER A 178 22.88 -2.86 3.34
N PRO A 179 23.06 -1.64 3.91
CA PRO A 179 24.21 -0.75 3.75
C PRO A 179 25.52 -1.32 4.31
N THR A 180 26.66 -0.98 3.70
CA THR A 180 27.99 -1.44 4.14
C THR A 180 28.36 -0.98 5.54
N TYR A 181 27.72 0.09 6.04
CA TYR A 181 27.85 0.55 7.43
C TYR A 181 27.58 -0.57 8.45
N PHE A 182 26.64 -1.47 8.16
CA PHE A 182 26.25 -2.55 9.08
C PHE A 182 27.05 -3.84 8.88
N LYS A 183 28.07 -3.86 8.02
CA LYS A 183 28.81 -5.09 7.71
C LYS A 183 29.30 -5.82 8.96
N ASP A 184 29.90 -5.10 9.90
CA ASP A 184 30.45 -5.66 11.14
C ASP A 184 29.36 -5.92 12.21
N SER A 185 28.12 -5.52 11.93
CA SER A 185 26.95 -5.76 12.78
C SER A 185 26.14 -6.99 12.37
N VAL A 186 26.44 -7.59 11.21
CA VAL A 186 25.79 -8.83 10.75
C VAL A 186 26.66 -10.02 11.15
N LEU A 187 26.14 -10.83 12.07
CA LEU A 187 26.82 -12.01 12.57
C LEU A 187 26.36 -13.26 11.81
N GLU A 188 27.31 -13.99 11.25
CA GLU A 188 27.03 -15.25 10.55
C GLU A 188 26.85 -16.40 11.54
N LEU A 189 25.68 -16.46 12.19
CA LEU A 189 25.33 -17.47 13.18
C LEU A 189 23.84 -17.80 13.12
N THR A 190 23.49 -19.03 13.48
CA THR A 190 22.09 -19.46 13.55
C THR A 190 21.44 -18.90 14.81
N ASN A 191 20.39 -18.10 14.64
CA ASN A 191 19.61 -17.53 15.73
C ASN A 191 18.11 -17.68 15.43
N LYS A 192 17.27 -17.64 16.48
CA LYS A 192 15.80 -17.62 16.34
C LYS A 192 15.27 -16.29 15.79
N ARG A 193 16.05 -15.21 15.94
CA ARG A 193 15.69 -13.86 15.52
C ARG A 193 16.65 -13.38 14.44
N ASN A 194 16.17 -12.51 13.55
CA ASN A 194 16.98 -11.89 12.49
C ASN A 194 17.75 -10.65 12.98
N ARG A 195 17.24 -9.99 14.02
CA ARG A 195 17.88 -8.84 14.69
C ARG A 195 17.75 -8.96 16.20
N ASN A 196 18.71 -8.43 16.94
CA ASN A 196 18.56 -8.12 18.35
C ASN A 196 17.49 -7.04 18.54
N GLU A 197 16.61 -7.20 19.52
CA GLU A 197 15.44 -6.32 19.68
C GLU A 197 15.80 -4.85 19.89
N PHE A 198 16.81 -4.57 20.71
CA PHE A 198 17.16 -3.23 21.18
C PHE A 198 18.44 -2.67 20.56
N SER A 199 19.05 -3.41 19.62
CA SER A 199 20.28 -2.97 18.96
C SER A 199 20.32 -3.39 17.49
N ASN A 200 21.13 -2.68 16.72
CA ASN A 200 21.40 -3.03 15.32
C ASN A 200 22.47 -4.12 15.25
N VAL A 201 22.18 -5.28 15.83
CA VAL A 201 22.95 -6.52 15.69
C VAL A 201 22.07 -7.53 14.96
N PHE A 202 22.54 -8.03 13.83
CA PHE A 202 21.77 -8.87 12.93
C PHE A 202 22.35 -10.28 12.91
N TYR A 203 21.50 -11.26 12.64
CA TYR A 203 21.88 -12.67 12.58
C TYR A 203 21.54 -13.22 11.21
N TYR A 204 22.54 -13.72 10.51
CA TYR A 204 22.38 -14.41 9.24
C TYR A 204 22.82 -15.87 9.40
N SER A 205 21.89 -16.81 9.22
CA SER A 205 22.23 -18.23 9.35
C SER A 205 23.29 -18.65 8.32
N PRO A 206 24.38 -19.34 8.73
CA PRO A 206 25.36 -19.87 7.80
C PRO A 206 24.76 -20.83 6.76
N GLN A 207 23.63 -21.47 7.08
CA GLN A 207 22.92 -22.39 6.19
C GLN A 207 21.96 -21.67 5.22
N SER A 208 21.65 -20.40 5.45
CA SER A 208 20.74 -19.63 4.59
C SER A 208 21.34 -19.38 3.21
N ARG A 209 20.54 -19.62 2.18
CA ARG A 209 20.79 -19.21 0.79
C ARG A 209 19.89 -18.04 0.37
N ASP A 210 18.94 -17.68 1.21
CA ASP A 210 17.98 -16.62 0.93
C ASP A 210 18.56 -15.26 1.27
N THR A 211 18.09 -14.24 0.55
CA THR A 211 18.34 -12.85 0.92
C THR A 211 17.45 -12.50 2.10
N LEU A 212 18.07 -12.00 3.17
CA LEU A 212 17.38 -11.53 4.35
C LEU A 212 17.29 -10.00 4.32
N GLU A 213 16.07 -9.49 4.41
CA GLU A 213 15.76 -8.07 4.54
C GLU A 213 15.29 -7.79 5.97
N THR A 214 16.14 -7.15 6.77
CA THR A 214 15.90 -6.95 8.21
C THR A 214 15.89 -5.46 8.57
N PRO A 215 14.80 -4.93 9.14
CA PRO A 215 14.78 -3.53 9.56
C PRO A 215 15.83 -3.19 10.61
N PHE A 216 16.42 -2.00 10.51
CA PHE A 216 17.32 -1.46 11.54
C PHE A 216 16.63 -0.38 12.38
N ILE A 217 17.06 -0.24 13.64
CA ILE A 217 16.64 0.85 14.53
C ILE A 217 17.19 2.16 14.00
N THR A 218 16.27 3.09 13.75
CA THR A 218 16.58 4.41 13.21
C THR A 218 16.82 5.41 14.34
N SER A 219 17.74 6.35 14.09
CA SER A 219 17.98 7.53 14.92
C SER A 219 18.71 8.59 14.11
N ALA A 220 18.75 9.84 14.59
CA ALA A 220 19.56 10.90 13.98
C ALA A 220 21.04 10.49 13.85
N LEU A 221 21.58 9.82 14.89
CA LEU A 221 22.95 9.34 14.90
C LEU A 221 23.17 8.16 13.95
N THR A 222 22.25 7.19 13.90
CA THR A 222 22.32 6.06 12.94
C THR A 222 22.32 6.60 11.50
N THR A 223 21.39 7.51 11.20
CA THR A 223 21.25 8.13 9.87
C THR A 223 22.51 8.89 9.50
N LYS A 224 23.03 9.71 10.42
CA LYS A 224 24.31 10.42 10.25
C LYS A 224 25.45 9.45 9.96
N SER A 225 25.60 8.38 10.74
CA SER A 225 26.70 7.43 10.55
C SER A 225 26.63 6.71 9.21
N ILE A 226 25.42 6.37 8.72
CA ILE A 226 25.22 5.83 7.38
C ILE A 226 25.61 6.88 6.32
N LEU A 227 25.16 8.13 6.47
CA LEU A 227 25.53 9.23 5.57
C LEU A 227 27.05 9.45 5.51
N GLU A 228 27.74 9.53 6.65
CA GLU A 228 29.21 9.65 6.70
C GLU A 228 29.89 8.45 6.01
N ASN A 229 29.34 7.24 6.18
CA ASN A 229 29.86 6.03 5.53
C ASN A 229 29.74 6.09 4.00
N ILE A 230 28.63 6.58 3.44
CA ILE A 230 28.39 6.60 1.98
C ILE A 230 28.98 7.86 1.30
N LEU A 231 29.03 8.99 2.00
CA LEU A 231 29.56 10.27 1.49
C LEU A 231 31.07 10.38 1.65
N LYS A 232 31.66 9.70 2.64
CA LYS A 232 33.08 9.84 3.03
C LYS A 232 33.43 11.25 3.51
N THR A 233 32.45 11.98 4.04
CA THR A 233 32.58 13.34 4.59
C THR A 233 31.84 13.42 5.92
N LYS A 234 32.26 14.34 6.79
CA LYS A 234 31.58 14.59 8.07
C LYS A 234 30.24 15.28 7.86
N VAL A 235 29.26 14.88 8.67
CA VAL A 235 27.89 15.43 8.62
C VAL A 235 27.57 16.06 9.97
N GLY A 236 27.27 17.36 9.98
CA GLY A 236 26.75 18.05 11.15
C GLY A 236 25.31 17.60 11.46
N ILE A 237 24.87 17.74 12.70
CA ILE A 237 23.44 17.58 13.07
C ILE A 237 22.98 18.87 13.72
N THR A 238 21.76 19.28 13.40
CA THR A 238 21.03 20.34 14.08
C THR A 238 19.59 19.91 14.35
N ALA A 239 18.96 20.47 15.37
CA ALA A 239 17.54 20.26 15.60
C ALA A 239 16.70 21.04 14.59
N SER A 240 17.12 22.22 14.15
CA SER A 240 16.32 23.12 13.32
C SER A 240 17.05 23.60 12.08
N MET A 241 16.30 23.75 10.99
CA MET A 241 16.75 24.42 9.78
C MET A 241 16.97 25.92 10.05
N PRO A 242 17.97 26.56 9.39
CA PRO A 242 18.09 28.01 9.39
C PRO A 242 16.82 28.71 8.89
N LEU A 243 16.59 29.94 9.35
CA LEU A 243 15.51 30.78 8.83
C LEU A 243 15.78 31.14 7.37
N GLY A 244 14.75 31.04 6.53
CA GLY A 244 14.81 31.42 5.13
C GLY A 244 13.95 30.51 4.24
N GLN A 245 13.92 30.83 2.96
CA GLN A 245 13.21 30.02 1.98
C GLN A 245 14.01 28.75 1.65
N LYS A 246 13.43 27.60 1.95
CA LYS A 246 14.01 26.30 1.59
C LYS A 246 13.79 26.01 0.11
N GLN A 247 14.78 25.39 -0.52
CA GLN A 247 14.69 24.78 -1.84
C GLN A 247 14.31 23.30 -1.71
N THR A 248 13.72 22.73 -2.76
CA THR A 248 13.39 21.30 -2.82
C THR A 248 14.28 20.61 -3.84
N LEU A 249 14.88 19.50 -3.43
CA LEU A 249 15.49 18.54 -4.35
C LEU A 249 14.44 17.50 -4.68
N TYR A 250 14.10 17.35 -5.96
CA TYR A 250 13.21 16.31 -6.45
C TYR A 250 13.99 15.06 -6.85
N GLY A 251 13.41 13.89 -6.55
CA GLY A 251 13.98 12.56 -6.79
C GLY A 251 13.26 11.84 -7.92
N VAL A 252 12.81 10.61 -7.66
CA VAL A 252 12.14 9.77 -8.65
C VAL A 252 10.70 10.20 -8.94
N PRO A 253 10.12 9.81 -10.09
CA PRO A 253 8.68 9.96 -10.34
C PRO A 253 7.85 9.28 -9.24
N SER A 254 6.80 9.94 -8.78
CA SER A 254 5.93 9.47 -7.69
C SER A 254 5.24 8.14 -7.98
N ASP A 255 4.90 7.89 -9.25
CA ASP A 255 4.38 6.61 -9.74
C ASP A 255 5.31 5.42 -9.44
N SER A 256 6.63 5.65 -9.30
CA SER A 256 7.58 4.60 -8.91
C SER A 256 7.28 4.07 -7.50
N LEU A 257 6.96 4.98 -6.57
CA LEU A 257 6.57 4.62 -5.21
C LEU A 257 5.17 4.01 -5.18
N TYR A 258 4.22 4.55 -5.95
CA TYR A 258 2.85 4.03 -6.00
C TYR A 258 2.84 2.59 -6.50
N LYS A 259 3.53 2.30 -7.59
CA LYS A 259 3.64 0.95 -8.15
C LYS A 259 4.28 -0.01 -7.17
N ARG A 260 5.42 0.34 -6.56
CA ARG A 260 6.06 -0.52 -5.56
C ARG A 260 5.14 -0.77 -4.36
N MET A 261 4.51 0.27 -3.81
CA MET A 261 3.55 0.14 -2.70
C MET A 261 2.39 -0.79 -3.05
N MET A 262 1.80 -0.61 -4.22
CA MET A 262 0.58 -1.33 -4.59
C MET A 262 0.87 -2.77 -5.04
N HIS A 263 1.90 -2.97 -5.87
CA HIS A 263 2.28 -4.26 -6.45
C HIS A 263 2.87 -5.20 -5.40
N GLU A 264 3.81 -4.71 -4.62
CA GLU A 264 4.55 -5.51 -3.62
C GLU A 264 3.92 -5.41 -2.23
N SER A 265 2.84 -4.63 -2.11
CA SER A 265 2.16 -4.39 -0.84
C SER A 265 3.07 -3.79 0.23
N ASP A 266 4.05 -2.97 -0.19
CA ASP A 266 5.13 -2.44 0.64
C ASP A 266 4.59 -1.56 1.77
N ASN A 267 4.70 -2.04 3.01
CA ASN A 267 4.18 -1.33 4.19
C ASN A 267 4.95 -0.05 4.47
N PHE A 268 6.27 -0.10 4.34
CA PHE A 268 7.13 1.03 4.67
C PHE A 268 6.87 2.21 3.74
N ILE A 269 6.76 1.95 2.44
CA ILE A 269 6.43 3.00 1.47
C ILE A 269 5.04 3.58 1.74
N ALA A 270 4.06 2.78 2.17
CA ALA A 270 2.74 3.30 2.51
C ALA A 270 2.78 4.27 3.70
N GLU A 271 3.50 3.94 4.76
CA GLU A 271 3.67 4.85 5.89
C GLU A 271 4.42 6.13 5.48
N GLN A 272 5.46 5.99 4.67
CA GLN A 272 6.27 7.12 4.23
C GLN A 272 5.55 8.03 3.24
N LEU A 273 4.72 7.50 2.35
CA LEU A 273 3.90 8.32 1.46
C LEU A 273 2.94 9.23 2.24
N LEU A 274 2.42 8.80 3.40
CA LEU A 274 1.66 9.69 4.28
C LEU A 274 2.56 10.80 4.87
N LEU A 275 3.77 10.48 5.31
CA LEU A 275 4.70 11.48 5.85
C LEU A 275 5.10 12.53 4.80
N ILE A 276 5.45 12.10 3.59
CA ILE A 276 5.76 13.01 2.48
C ILE A 276 4.55 13.86 2.13
N SER A 277 3.35 13.28 2.11
CA SER A 277 2.10 14.02 1.83
C SER A 277 1.85 15.08 2.91
N SER A 278 2.09 14.77 4.19
CA SER A 278 1.99 15.71 5.31
C SER A 278 2.93 16.91 5.14
N SER A 279 4.17 16.65 4.69
CA SER A 279 5.15 17.73 4.46
C SER A 279 4.74 18.72 3.37
N GLN A 280 3.80 18.36 2.49
CA GLN A 280 3.28 19.29 1.48
C GLN A 280 2.38 20.37 2.09
N LEU A 281 1.84 20.14 3.29
CA LEU A 281 1.01 21.12 4.00
C LEU A 281 1.87 22.14 4.76
N ASN A 282 2.90 21.69 5.48
CA ASN A 282 3.69 22.57 6.36
C ASN A 282 5.12 22.09 6.70
N ASP A 283 5.79 21.35 5.81
CA ASP A 283 7.14 20.76 6.01
C ASP A 283 7.28 19.80 7.24
N ILE A 284 6.21 19.56 8.01
CA ILE A 284 6.19 18.63 9.15
C ILE A 284 5.78 17.23 8.69
N LEU A 285 6.49 16.22 9.18
CA LEU A 285 6.21 14.81 8.94
C LEU A 285 5.29 14.28 10.04
N ASN A 286 3.99 14.22 9.74
CA ASN A 286 2.97 13.70 10.65
C ASN A 286 1.87 12.95 9.89
N SER A 287 1.91 11.61 9.96
CA SER A 287 0.97 10.73 9.26
C SER A 287 -0.44 10.84 9.82
N LYS A 288 -0.60 11.15 11.12
CA LYS A 288 -1.94 11.32 11.71
C LYS A 288 -2.60 12.59 11.19
N ALA A 289 -1.87 13.71 11.18
CA ALA A 289 -2.36 15.00 10.71
C ALA A 289 -2.86 14.91 9.26
N ILE A 290 -2.11 14.26 8.38
CA ILE A 290 -2.52 14.13 6.97
C ILE A 290 -3.74 13.23 6.78
N ARG A 291 -3.87 12.16 7.59
CA ARG A 291 -5.07 11.31 7.55
C ARG A 291 -6.31 12.06 8.02
N VAL A 292 -6.19 12.88 9.07
CA VAL A 292 -7.29 13.75 9.52
C VAL A 292 -7.63 14.75 8.43
N HIS A 293 -6.63 15.44 7.86
CA HIS A 293 -6.82 16.42 6.81
C HIS A 293 -7.59 15.85 5.61
N ILE A 294 -7.14 14.73 5.04
CA ILE A 294 -7.80 14.14 3.86
C ILE A 294 -9.21 13.61 4.17
N LEU A 295 -9.45 13.12 5.40
CA LEU A 295 -10.78 12.67 5.85
C LEU A 295 -11.76 13.82 6.03
N GLU A 296 -11.28 14.99 6.46
CA GLU A 296 -12.11 16.20 6.62
C GLU A 296 -12.36 16.94 5.29
N ASN A 297 -11.47 16.77 4.31
CA ASN A 297 -11.52 17.48 3.03
C ASN A 297 -11.98 16.55 1.88
N GLU A 298 -11.06 15.94 1.15
CA GLU A 298 -11.32 15.20 -0.09
C GLU A 298 -12.22 13.95 0.11
N LEU A 299 -12.25 13.43 1.34
CA LEU A 299 -13.05 12.28 1.76
C LEU A 299 -14.13 12.64 2.80
N GLY A 300 -14.43 13.93 3.00
CA GLY A 300 -15.46 14.38 3.94
C GLY A 300 -16.88 13.97 3.57
N ASP A 301 -17.09 13.52 2.33
CA ASP A 301 -18.37 13.02 1.80
C ASP A 301 -18.55 11.50 1.95
N LEU A 302 -17.60 10.79 2.58
CA LEU A 302 -17.78 9.38 2.88
C LEU A 302 -19.00 9.19 3.79
N LYS A 303 -19.93 8.31 3.38
CA LYS A 303 -21.16 8.02 4.13
C LYS A 303 -20.92 7.57 5.57
N GLN A 304 -19.76 7.00 5.82
CA GLN A 304 -19.35 6.50 7.12
C GLN A 304 -17.85 6.73 7.28
N GLU A 305 -17.46 7.35 8.37
CA GLU A 305 -16.05 7.65 8.64
C GLU A 305 -15.29 6.35 8.95
N PRO A 306 -14.17 6.05 8.25
CA PRO A 306 -13.33 4.92 8.60
C PRO A 306 -12.50 5.23 9.86
N ARG A 307 -12.18 4.20 10.66
CA ARG A 307 -11.10 4.32 11.64
C ARG A 307 -9.79 4.04 10.93
N TRP A 308 -9.04 5.09 10.59
CA TRP A 308 -7.78 4.98 9.85
C TRP A 308 -6.57 5.39 10.70
N VAL A 309 -5.74 4.42 11.09
CA VAL A 309 -4.67 4.63 12.09
C VAL A 309 -3.25 4.48 11.56
N ASP A 310 -3.04 3.84 10.40
CA ASP A 310 -1.73 3.69 9.75
C ASP A 310 -1.89 3.66 8.21
N GLY A 311 -0.83 3.91 7.44
CA GLY A 311 -0.91 3.92 5.97
C GLY A 311 -0.92 2.53 5.33
N SER A 312 -0.34 1.54 6.00
CA SER A 312 -0.07 0.22 5.44
C SER A 312 -1.20 -0.78 5.63
N GLY A 313 -2.03 -0.62 6.66
CA GLY A 313 -3.00 -1.62 7.06
C GLY A 313 -2.43 -2.78 7.87
N LEU A 314 -1.21 -2.65 8.40
CA LEU A 314 -0.63 -3.63 9.33
C LEU A 314 -1.36 -3.58 10.69
N SER A 315 -1.83 -2.41 11.10
CA SER A 315 -2.63 -2.23 12.30
C SER A 315 -4.00 -2.90 12.19
N ARG A 316 -4.29 -3.74 13.18
CA ARG A 316 -5.63 -4.32 13.41
C ARG A 316 -6.66 -3.33 13.94
N TYR A 317 -6.25 -2.10 14.27
CA TYR A 317 -7.19 -1.05 14.71
C TYR A 317 -7.84 -0.32 13.54
N ASN A 318 -7.37 -0.53 12.31
CA ASN A 318 -8.05 -0.02 11.13
C ASN A 318 -9.42 -0.67 10.98
N LEU A 319 -10.44 0.15 10.71
CA LEU A 319 -11.80 -0.30 10.44
C LEU A 319 -12.35 0.46 9.23
N PHE A 320 -12.63 -0.28 8.17
CA PHE A 320 -13.17 0.25 6.92
C PHE A 320 -14.35 -0.59 6.47
N THR A 321 -15.26 0.01 5.72
CA THR A 321 -16.40 -0.68 5.12
C THR A 321 -16.15 -0.93 3.62
N PRO A 322 -16.82 -1.92 2.99
CA PRO A 322 -16.82 -2.05 1.54
C PRO A 322 -17.30 -0.78 0.82
N GLN A 323 -18.21 -0.01 1.43
CA GLN A 323 -18.62 1.31 0.93
C GLN A 323 -17.48 2.32 0.93
N ASN A 324 -16.63 2.34 1.96
CA ASN A 324 -15.45 3.20 1.99
C ASN A 324 -14.51 2.87 0.82
N MET A 325 -14.23 1.58 0.62
CA MET A 325 -13.33 1.12 -0.45
C MET A 325 -13.87 1.48 -1.83
N VAL A 326 -15.13 1.16 -2.12
CA VAL A 326 -15.75 1.47 -3.42
C VAL A 326 -15.84 2.97 -3.66
N ALA A 327 -16.16 3.79 -2.64
CA ALA A 327 -16.21 5.24 -2.79
C ALA A 327 -14.86 5.84 -3.16
N VAL A 328 -13.77 5.41 -2.52
CA VAL A 328 -12.42 5.91 -2.84
C VAL A 328 -11.94 5.40 -4.20
N LEU A 329 -12.20 4.14 -4.53
CA LEU A 329 -11.91 3.60 -5.86
C LEU A 329 -12.69 4.34 -6.95
N ASP A 330 -13.93 4.73 -6.69
CA ASP A 330 -14.73 5.52 -7.65
C ASP A 330 -14.17 6.93 -7.86
N LYS A 331 -13.70 7.59 -6.79
CA LYS A 331 -12.98 8.86 -6.88
C LYS A 331 -11.68 8.70 -7.69
N LEU A 332 -10.88 7.69 -7.39
CA LEU A 332 -9.64 7.39 -8.14
C LEU A 332 -9.92 7.18 -9.64
N HIS A 333 -10.93 6.37 -9.96
CA HIS A 333 -11.35 6.10 -11.35
C HIS A 333 -11.85 7.36 -12.07
N SER A 334 -12.45 8.29 -11.34
CA SER A 334 -12.94 9.55 -11.91
C SER A 334 -11.83 10.60 -12.10
N GLN A 335 -10.77 10.55 -11.28
CA GLN A 335 -9.67 11.51 -11.27
C GLN A 335 -8.51 11.10 -12.18
N ILE A 336 -8.25 9.80 -12.32
CA ILE A 336 -7.04 9.27 -12.97
C ILE A 336 -7.43 8.53 -14.25
N PRO A 337 -6.78 8.80 -15.41
CA PRO A 337 -6.99 8.02 -16.62
C PRO A 337 -6.83 6.52 -16.36
N GLN A 338 -7.75 5.72 -16.90
CA GLN A 338 -7.83 4.28 -16.62
C GLN A 338 -6.50 3.56 -16.86
N GLU A 339 -5.79 3.89 -17.95
CA GLU A 339 -4.48 3.30 -18.27
C GLU A 339 -3.46 3.50 -17.13
N ARG A 340 -3.31 4.74 -16.65
CA ARG A 340 -2.40 5.06 -15.53
C ARG A 340 -2.85 4.38 -14.25
N LEU A 341 -4.14 4.44 -13.94
CA LEU A 341 -4.70 3.85 -12.74
C LEU A 341 -4.50 2.33 -12.69
N PHE A 342 -4.75 1.64 -13.81
CA PHE A 342 -4.59 0.20 -13.91
C PHE A 342 -3.13 -0.22 -13.88
N ALA A 343 -2.20 0.62 -14.37
CA ALA A 343 -0.77 0.39 -14.22
C ALA A 343 -0.27 0.51 -12.77
N ILE A 344 -0.97 1.27 -11.91
CA ILE A 344 -0.63 1.40 -10.49
C ILE A 344 -1.13 0.18 -9.69
N PHE A 345 -2.26 -0.42 -10.05
CA PHE A 345 -2.79 -1.59 -9.33
C PHE A 345 -2.15 -2.91 -9.81
N PRO A 346 -1.99 -3.91 -8.92
CA PRO A 346 -1.63 -5.27 -9.34
C PRO A 346 -2.65 -5.82 -10.33
N ALA A 347 -2.16 -6.46 -11.40
CA ALA A 347 -2.99 -7.07 -12.44
C ALA A 347 -3.03 -8.59 -12.30
N GLY A 348 -4.23 -9.16 -12.36
CA GLY A 348 -4.46 -10.61 -12.27
C GLY A 348 -3.67 -11.40 -13.32
N GLY A 349 -2.89 -12.39 -12.88
CA GLY A 349 -2.06 -13.24 -13.73
C GLY A 349 -0.80 -12.56 -14.29
N VAL A 350 -0.51 -11.31 -13.90
CA VAL A 350 0.55 -10.51 -14.53
C VAL A 350 1.50 -9.85 -13.54
N SER A 351 1.02 -9.25 -12.45
CA SER A 351 1.90 -8.45 -11.59
C SER A 351 1.54 -8.45 -10.10
N GLY A 352 2.57 -8.18 -9.29
CA GLY A 352 2.46 -7.99 -7.85
C GLY A 352 1.83 -9.19 -7.14
N THR A 353 1.08 -8.92 -6.09
CA THR A 353 0.43 -9.97 -5.28
C THR A 353 -0.64 -10.79 -6.03
N LEU A 354 -0.97 -10.46 -7.28
CA LEU A 354 -1.93 -11.17 -8.13
C LEU A 354 -1.27 -11.91 -9.30
N GLU A 355 0.06 -11.91 -9.42
CA GLU A 355 0.78 -12.50 -10.57
C GLU A 355 0.41 -13.98 -10.86
N ASN A 356 0.06 -14.74 -9.81
CA ASN A 356 -0.23 -16.18 -9.90
C ASN A 356 -1.72 -16.50 -9.74
N ARG A 357 -2.62 -15.51 -9.83
CA ARG A 357 -4.07 -15.65 -9.56
C ARG A 357 -4.91 -14.72 -10.43
N PHE A 358 -6.19 -15.03 -10.62
CA PHE A 358 -7.11 -14.17 -11.37
C PHE A 358 -6.66 -13.89 -12.81
N ALA A 359 -5.98 -14.85 -13.44
CA ALA A 359 -5.52 -14.71 -14.82
C ALA A 359 -6.71 -14.60 -15.78
N GLY A 360 -6.62 -13.65 -16.71
CA GLY A 360 -7.51 -13.61 -17.87
C GLY A 360 -7.01 -14.52 -18.99
N GLU A 361 -7.80 -14.66 -20.05
CA GLU A 361 -7.41 -15.48 -21.21
C GLU A 361 -6.36 -14.78 -22.07
N GLU A 362 -6.67 -13.56 -22.54
CA GLU A 362 -5.76 -12.76 -23.39
C GLU A 362 -5.16 -11.56 -22.65
N GLN A 363 -5.93 -10.94 -21.75
CA GLN A 363 -5.56 -9.74 -21.02
C GLN A 363 -6.05 -9.83 -19.56
N PRO A 364 -5.40 -9.14 -18.60
CA PRO A 364 -5.89 -9.06 -17.23
C PRO A 364 -7.31 -8.47 -17.20
N TYR A 365 -8.19 -9.12 -16.45
CA TYR A 365 -9.54 -8.61 -16.21
C TYR A 365 -9.72 -8.05 -14.80
N ILE A 366 -8.71 -8.21 -13.93
CA ILE A 366 -8.70 -7.72 -12.54
C ILE A 366 -7.50 -6.80 -12.34
N TYR A 367 -7.77 -5.63 -11.75
CA TYR A 367 -6.77 -4.68 -11.28
C TYR A 367 -7.12 -4.31 -9.84
N ALA A 368 -6.50 -4.97 -8.87
CA ALA A 368 -6.99 -4.91 -7.48
C ALA A 368 -5.88 -4.99 -6.44
N LYS A 369 -6.13 -4.34 -5.30
CA LYS A 369 -5.29 -4.49 -4.12
C LYS A 369 -5.82 -5.63 -3.26
N SER A 370 -4.93 -6.58 -2.96
CA SER A 370 -5.18 -7.62 -1.96
C SER A 370 -4.63 -7.22 -0.59
N GLY A 371 -5.24 -7.73 0.47
CA GLY A 371 -4.79 -7.58 1.84
C GLY A 371 -5.01 -8.86 2.63
N SER A 372 -3.99 -9.31 3.36
CA SER A 372 -4.07 -10.49 4.22
C SER A 372 -3.45 -10.19 5.59
N LEU A 373 -4.17 -10.59 6.65
CA LEU A 373 -3.66 -10.78 8.00
C LEU A 373 -4.18 -12.13 8.49
N SER A 374 -3.71 -12.63 9.64
CA SER A 374 -4.30 -13.84 10.23
C SER A 374 -5.82 -13.66 10.36
N ASN A 375 -6.58 -14.59 9.79
CA ASN A 375 -8.06 -14.64 9.78
C ASN A 375 -8.75 -13.53 8.97
N ASN A 376 -8.02 -12.77 8.14
CA ASN A 376 -8.60 -11.66 7.37
C ASN A 376 -8.06 -11.66 5.94
N TYR A 377 -8.95 -11.51 4.96
CA TYR A 377 -8.61 -11.39 3.54
C TYR A 377 -9.54 -10.38 2.89
N CYS A 378 -8.95 -9.40 2.20
CA CYS A 378 -9.68 -8.40 1.45
C CYS A 378 -9.13 -8.33 0.02
N LEU A 379 -10.01 -8.01 -0.92
CA LEU A 379 -9.66 -7.70 -2.31
C LEU A 379 -10.61 -6.60 -2.81
N SER A 380 -10.05 -5.45 -3.19
CA SER A 380 -10.82 -4.32 -3.68
C SER A 380 -10.12 -3.71 -4.89
N GLY A 381 -10.88 -3.30 -5.89
CA GLY A 381 -10.32 -2.76 -7.13
C GLY A 381 -11.32 -2.74 -8.27
N TYR A 382 -10.79 -2.94 -9.47
CA TYR A 382 -11.50 -2.85 -10.74
C TYR A 382 -11.58 -4.21 -11.42
N LEU A 383 -12.72 -4.50 -12.04
CA LEU A 383 -12.95 -5.67 -12.87
C LEU A 383 -13.41 -5.23 -14.26
N VAL A 384 -12.78 -5.74 -15.32
CA VAL A 384 -13.24 -5.57 -16.69
C VAL A 384 -14.01 -6.82 -17.11
N THR A 385 -15.27 -6.67 -17.48
CA THR A 385 -16.15 -7.77 -17.90
C THR A 385 -15.92 -8.17 -19.36
N ASN A 386 -16.38 -9.36 -19.76
CA ASN A 386 -16.33 -9.79 -21.16
C ASN A 386 -17.19 -8.90 -22.08
N SER A 387 -18.17 -8.18 -21.50
CA SER A 387 -18.97 -7.18 -22.22
C SER A 387 -18.27 -5.82 -22.37
N GLY A 388 -17.06 -5.67 -21.84
CA GLY A 388 -16.25 -4.45 -21.91
C GLY A 388 -16.57 -3.41 -20.82
N LYS A 389 -17.45 -3.73 -19.87
CA LYS A 389 -17.77 -2.83 -18.76
C LYS A 389 -16.74 -2.92 -17.64
N THR A 390 -16.41 -1.76 -17.06
CA THR A 390 -15.60 -1.65 -15.84
C THR A 390 -16.51 -1.66 -14.60
N LEU A 391 -16.22 -2.56 -13.66
CA LEU A 391 -16.85 -2.63 -12.35
C LEU A 391 -15.88 -2.16 -11.27
N ILE A 392 -16.41 -1.55 -10.23
CA ILE A 392 -15.67 -1.23 -9.00
C ILE A 392 -16.20 -2.12 -7.90
N PHE A 393 -15.31 -2.79 -7.18
CA PHE A 393 -15.71 -3.76 -6.18
C PHE A 393 -14.88 -3.71 -4.91
N SER A 394 -15.46 -4.23 -3.83
CA SER A 394 -14.77 -4.54 -2.59
C SER A 394 -15.34 -5.81 -1.96
N PHE A 395 -14.48 -6.80 -1.77
CA PHE A 395 -14.74 -8.00 -0.97
C PHE A 395 -13.88 -7.93 0.29
N MET A 396 -14.52 -8.04 1.45
CA MET A 396 -13.85 -8.01 2.75
C MET A 396 -14.33 -9.21 3.56
N ILE A 397 -13.40 -10.09 3.94
CA ILE A 397 -13.69 -11.34 4.64
C ILE A 397 -12.85 -11.35 5.92
N ASN A 398 -13.49 -11.43 7.07
CA ASN A 398 -12.87 -11.38 8.39
C ASN A 398 -13.31 -12.59 9.23
N HIS A 399 -12.50 -12.92 10.22
CA HIS A 399 -12.74 -13.96 11.23
C HIS A 399 -12.81 -15.40 10.70
N PHE A 400 -12.36 -15.65 9.46
CA PHE A 400 -12.32 -17.01 8.94
C PHE A 400 -11.27 -17.86 9.67
N ARG A 401 -11.56 -19.15 9.80
CA ARG A 401 -10.65 -20.14 10.40
C ARG A 401 -10.00 -21.05 9.36
N GLU A 402 -10.55 -21.06 8.15
CA GLU A 402 -10.08 -21.85 7.02
C GLU A 402 -8.80 -21.26 6.41
N SER A 403 -8.21 -21.96 5.44
CA SER A 403 -7.03 -21.45 4.76
C SER A 403 -7.37 -20.23 3.89
N VAL A 404 -6.47 -19.23 3.87
CA VAL A 404 -6.61 -18.05 2.97
C VAL A 404 -6.66 -18.46 1.50
N SER A 405 -6.09 -19.62 1.14
CA SER A 405 -6.13 -20.11 -0.25
C SER A 405 -7.54 -20.52 -0.67
N GLU A 406 -8.33 -21.10 0.24
CA GLU A 406 -9.72 -21.47 -0.02
C GLU A 406 -10.61 -20.23 -0.14
N GLU A 407 -10.41 -19.23 0.72
CA GLU A 407 -11.09 -17.93 0.60
C GLU A 407 -10.82 -17.27 -0.76
N ARG A 408 -9.55 -17.27 -1.18
CA ARG A 408 -9.13 -16.75 -2.49
C ARG A 408 -9.79 -17.49 -3.64
N PHE A 409 -9.83 -18.82 -3.58
CA PHE A 409 -10.42 -19.65 -4.63
C PHE A 409 -11.91 -19.34 -4.81
N ARG A 410 -12.68 -19.25 -3.72
CA ARG A 410 -14.12 -18.95 -3.79
C ARG A 410 -14.39 -17.53 -4.26
N LEU A 411 -13.60 -16.57 -3.77
CA LEU A 411 -13.67 -15.19 -4.24
C LEU A 411 -13.40 -15.12 -5.75
N GLU A 412 -12.41 -15.86 -6.26
CA GLU A 412 -12.11 -15.93 -7.69
C GLU A 412 -13.30 -16.44 -8.51
N GLN A 413 -14.04 -17.45 -8.03
CA GLN A 413 -15.28 -17.91 -8.68
C GLN A 413 -16.36 -16.83 -8.74
N MET A 414 -16.50 -16.01 -7.68
CA MET A 414 -17.42 -14.87 -7.66
C MET A 414 -17.01 -13.80 -8.68
N LEU A 415 -15.71 -13.49 -8.78
CA LEU A 415 -15.19 -12.53 -9.76
C LEU A 415 -15.36 -13.03 -11.21
N GLN A 416 -15.10 -14.32 -11.47
CA GLN A 416 -15.34 -14.92 -12.78
C GLN A 416 -16.82 -14.84 -13.15
N THR A 417 -17.72 -15.07 -12.20
CA THR A 417 -19.17 -14.90 -12.41
C THR A 417 -19.52 -13.46 -12.81
N LEU A 418 -18.91 -12.45 -12.19
CA LEU A 418 -19.09 -11.05 -12.59
C LEU A 418 -18.57 -10.79 -14.00
N ARG A 419 -17.34 -11.25 -14.31
CA ARG A 419 -16.70 -11.11 -15.62
C ARG A 419 -17.55 -11.69 -16.74
N ASP A 420 -18.08 -12.88 -16.52
CA ASP A 420 -18.73 -13.67 -17.56
C ASP A 420 -20.20 -13.31 -17.75
N LYS A 421 -20.89 -12.84 -16.70
CA LYS A 421 -22.35 -12.66 -16.70
C LYS A 421 -22.84 -11.20 -16.68
N TYR A 422 -21.98 -10.22 -16.40
CA TYR A 422 -22.35 -8.80 -16.42
C TYR A 422 -21.97 -8.12 -17.74
#